data_AF-A0A6S8VVM7-F1
#
_entry.id   AF-A0A6S8VVM7-F1
#
_cell.length_a   1.000
_cell.length_b   1.000
_cell.length_c   1.000
_cell.angle_alpha   90.00
_cell.angle_beta   90.00
_cell.angle_gamma   90.00
#
_symmetry.space_group_name_H-M   'P 1'
#
loop_
_entity.id
_entity.type
_entity.pdbx_description
1 polymer ?
#
loop_
_entity_poly.entity_id
_entity_poly.type
_entity_poly.pdbx_seq_one_letter_code
_entity_poly.pdbx_strand_id
1 'polypeptide(L)'
;MVLKLSGFPTYRTNQIAVKGPARDVAGGVFALNERDMDNLEVDYDNNVTDLYKYISNCQWNEALHTIASQPIEARTWVVRYHEDENKGMMWRFLPLHSACARQPPLEIIQALIQVYPEGAQSPDDQGKYALHYACGNQASTDVIEALIGAFPTAARTSDPEGKLPLHWLAISGPDEISAVEPLISASGKLYQIVDDEGWTSLDYAKMGEYPLQRKVVEAFQKYRAPATTTSNVNQPMLPMGLTRNIVANRQKQMSGLTIPPEFSSHWNTQRSTPSGSRSVRSTSTTATKGSINKTVARLNAQIVKLRAEENFKAAELEEKMVSLTEDHEEDMEETGTNTHFSIEEKRKNVEDMASKEQFINYKEGRISACDKEIYHFNDQNAKLEREITTAHEEVRMQKSILKEFELRIRTLLSKMSLMVEDQQRMSSNLASIEKDFAGAADARRRNLHALLEDEMQEAKERAELSLVYGKNRTPYGAPSPTVRAGMKQQQEIMQSCAAVLDACDYRDDIQILPNTLVRADPVRMSSLLYSPRSS
;
A
#
# COMPACT_ATOMS: atom_id res chain seq x y z
N MET A 1 32.35 -13.45 28.74
CA MET A 1 32.46 -14.89 28.40
C MET A 1 31.78 -15.06 27.05
N VAL A 2 32.58 -15.32 26.02
CA VAL A 2 32.13 -15.45 24.62
C VAL A 2 31.30 -16.73 24.50
N LEU A 3 30.02 -16.61 24.17
CA LEU A 3 29.21 -17.77 23.76
C LEU A 3 28.94 -17.68 22.26
N LYS A 4 29.71 -18.49 21.54
CA LYS A 4 29.46 -18.93 20.18
C LYS A 4 28.08 -19.59 20.13
N LEU A 5 27.22 -19.15 19.22
CA LEU A 5 26.12 -19.95 18.71
C LEU A 5 26.44 -20.29 17.25
N SER A 6 27.17 -21.39 17.11
CA SER A 6 27.28 -22.17 15.89
C SER A 6 26.06 -23.08 15.76
N GLY A 7 25.36 -23.04 14.64
CA GLY A 7 24.44 -24.12 14.27
C GLY A 7 23.18 -23.65 13.54
N PHE A 8 23.30 -23.34 12.25
CA PHE A 8 22.18 -23.52 11.31
C PHE A 8 22.64 -24.42 10.17
N PRO A 9 21.80 -25.41 9.77
CA PRO A 9 22.19 -26.44 8.83
C PRO A 9 22.36 -25.86 7.43
N THR A 10 23.56 -26.01 6.87
CA THR A 10 23.84 -25.85 5.45
C THR A 10 22.97 -26.82 4.67
N TYR A 11 21.91 -26.33 4.03
CA TYR A 11 21.25 -27.08 2.97
C TYR A 11 22.25 -27.25 1.84
N ARG A 12 22.64 -28.52 1.65
CA ARG A 12 23.55 -28.99 0.62
C ARG A 12 23.08 -28.50 -0.75
N THR A 13 24.00 -27.84 -1.44
CA THR A 13 24.06 -27.68 -2.88
C THR A 13 23.95 -29.04 -3.57
N ASN A 14 22.72 -29.47 -3.87
CA ASN A 14 22.50 -30.48 -4.88
C ASN A 14 22.51 -29.80 -6.24
N GLN A 15 23.70 -29.77 -6.85
CA GLN A 15 23.84 -29.65 -8.30
C GLN A 15 23.08 -30.82 -8.94
N ILE A 16 21.83 -30.58 -9.32
CA ILE A 16 21.13 -31.48 -10.24
C ILE A 16 21.59 -31.06 -11.64
N ALA A 17 22.61 -31.77 -12.12
CA ALA A 17 22.95 -31.79 -13.53
C ALA A 17 21.78 -32.42 -14.31
N VAL A 18 20.91 -31.59 -14.89
CA VAL A 18 19.93 -32.06 -15.88
C VAL A 18 20.58 -31.98 -17.25
N LYS A 19 21.10 -33.13 -17.71
CA LYS A 19 21.49 -33.35 -19.11
C LYS A 19 20.26 -33.76 -19.93
N GLY A 20 19.90 -32.90 -20.89
CA GLY A 20 19.22 -33.23 -22.16
C GLY A 20 17.71 -32.94 -22.25
N PRO A 21 17.12 -32.83 -23.46
CA PRO A 21 17.72 -32.70 -24.79
C PRO A 21 17.53 -31.30 -25.40
N ALA A 22 18.45 -30.93 -26.31
CA ALA A 22 18.27 -29.83 -27.23
C ALA A 22 16.98 -30.05 -28.04
N ARG A 23 16.04 -29.10 -27.95
CA ARG A 23 15.02 -28.91 -28.98
C ARG A 23 15.40 -27.65 -29.74
N ASP A 24 15.82 -27.89 -30.98
CA ASP A 24 16.05 -26.89 -31.99
C ASP A 24 14.80 -26.03 -32.17
N VAL A 25 14.88 -24.79 -31.72
CA VAL A 25 14.08 -23.71 -32.28
C VAL A 25 15.09 -22.69 -32.80
N ALA A 26 15.27 -22.72 -34.11
CA ALA A 26 16.13 -21.81 -34.84
C ALA A 26 15.68 -20.35 -34.58
N GLY A 27 16.60 -19.53 -34.09
CA GLY A 27 16.36 -18.11 -33.88
C GLY A 27 17.51 -17.42 -33.15
N GLY A 28 18.57 -17.07 -33.89
CA GLY A 28 19.52 -16.01 -33.58
C GLY A 28 20.07 -15.94 -32.16
N VAL A 29 21.26 -16.53 -31.95
CA VAL A 29 22.13 -16.18 -30.83
C VAL A 29 22.61 -14.74 -31.03
N PHE A 30 21.89 -13.77 -30.46
CA PHE A 30 22.45 -12.46 -30.18
C PHE A 30 23.20 -12.56 -28.86
N ALA A 31 24.53 -12.60 -28.95
CA ALA A 31 25.38 -12.27 -27.82
C ALA A 31 25.16 -10.79 -27.50
N LEU A 32 24.30 -10.50 -26.52
CA LEU A 32 24.07 -9.13 -26.05
C LEU A 32 25.18 -8.74 -25.08
N ASN A 33 25.75 -7.56 -25.28
CA ASN A 33 26.81 -6.98 -24.46
C ASN A 33 26.31 -6.75 -23.02
N GLU A 34 27.23 -6.71 -22.05
CA GLU A 34 26.95 -6.39 -20.64
C GLU A 34 26.24 -5.04 -20.41
N ARG A 35 26.16 -4.16 -21.43
CA ARG A 35 25.44 -2.87 -21.39
C ARG A 35 24.03 -2.92 -22.00
N ASP A 36 23.66 -3.99 -22.69
CA ASP A 36 22.32 -4.20 -23.25
C ASP A 36 21.42 -5.04 -22.32
N MET A 37 21.98 -5.52 -21.19
CA MET A 37 21.31 -6.32 -20.16
C MET A 37 20.49 -5.49 -19.16
N ASP A 38 20.57 -4.16 -19.24
CA ASP A 38 20.01 -3.22 -18.24
C ASP A 38 18.57 -2.75 -18.50
N ASN A 39 17.95 -3.09 -19.64
CA ASN A 39 16.61 -2.60 -19.99
C ASN A 39 15.65 -3.72 -20.47
N LEU A 40 15.40 -4.73 -19.63
CA LEU A 40 14.20 -5.55 -19.82
C LEU A 40 12.99 -4.75 -19.33
N GLU A 41 12.18 -4.27 -20.26
CA GLU A 41 10.96 -3.52 -20.01
C GLU A 41 9.79 -4.12 -20.80
N VAL A 42 8.64 -4.27 -20.15
CA VAL A 42 7.38 -4.73 -20.77
C VAL A 42 6.25 -3.77 -20.44
N ASP A 43 5.28 -3.71 -21.34
CA ASP A 43 4.08 -2.90 -21.18
C ASP A 43 3.01 -3.69 -20.41
N TYR A 44 2.46 -3.08 -19.37
CA TYR A 44 1.48 -3.69 -18.48
C TYR A 44 0.19 -4.11 -19.20
N ASP A 45 -0.30 -3.31 -20.15
CA ASP A 45 -1.57 -3.56 -20.82
C ASP A 45 -1.39 -4.48 -22.04
N ASN A 46 -0.20 -4.51 -22.65
CA ASN A 46 0.07 -5.29 -23.87
C ASN A 46 0.76 -6.64 -23.64
N ASN A 47 1.78 -6.71 -22.77
CA ASN A 47 2.64 -7.90 -22.64
C ASN A 47 3.23 -8.10 -21.23
N VAL A 48 2.41 -7.89 -20.20
CA VAL A 48 2.80 -8.12 -18.81
C VAL A 48 3.21 -9.57 -18.54
N THR A 49 4.31 -9.71 -17.78
CA THR A 49 4.88 -11.00 -17.36
C THR A 49 3.95 -11.75 -16.40
N ASP A 50 4.04 -13.08 -16.37
CA ASP A 50 3.15 -13.88 -15.54
C ASP A 50 3.46 -13.70 -14.05
N LEU A 51 4.73 -13.56 -13.68
CA LEU A 51 5.14 -13.20 -12.32
C LEU A 51 4.47 -11.90 -11.86
N TYR A 52 4.49 -10.86 -12.70
CA TYR A 52 3.91 -9.58 -12.33
C TYR A 52 2.39 -9.67 -12.18
N LYS A 53 1.70 -10.45 -13.02
CA LYS A 53 0.26 -10.73 -12.87
C LYS A 53 -0.06 -11.46 -11.57
N TYR A 54 0.73 -12.47 -11.22
CA TYR A 54 0.52 -13.22 -9.97
C TYR A 54 0.74 -12.32 -8.75
N ILE A 55 1.77 -11.48 -8.76
CA ILE A 55 2.01 -10.48 -7.70
C ILE A 55 0.89 -9.44 -7.66
N SER A 56 0.45 -8.92 -8.82
CA SER A 56 -0.60 -7.90 -8.86
C SER A 56 -1.92 -8.39 -8.29
N ASN A 57 -2.19 -9.69 -8.44
CA ASN A 57 -3.38 -10.38 -7.94
C ASN A 57 -3.18 -11.05 -6.57
N CYS A 58 -2.04 -10.82 -5.90
CA CYS A 58 -1.68 -11.44 -4.61
C CYS A 58 -1.69 -12.98 -4.61
N GLN A 59 -1.44 -13.62 -5.77
CA GLN A 59 -1.31 -15.06 -5.95
C GLN A 59 0.12 -15.52 -5.62
N TRP A 60 0.45 -15.51 -4.33
CA TRP A 60 1.84 -15.68 -3.86
C TRP A 60 2.44 -17.07 -4.15
N ASN A 61 1.64 -18.14 -4.12
CA ASN A 61 2.15 -19.49 -4.38
C ASN A 61 2.60 -19.65 -5.84
N GLU A 62 1.78 -19.16 -6.77
CA GLU A 62 2.04 -19.12 -8.20
C GLU A 62 3.22 -18.19 -8.50
N ALA A 63 3.29 -17.03 -7.84
CA ALA A 63 4.43 -16.13 -7.95
C ALA A 63 5.74 -16.80 -7.52
N LEU A 64 5.79 -17.53 -6.39
CA LEU A 64 6.97 -18.27 -5.96
C LEU A 64 7.41 -19.33 -6.98
N HIS A 65 6.45 -20.07 -7.54
CA HIS A 65 6.73 -21.05 -8.60
C HIS A 65 7.29 -20.37 -9.86
N THR A 66 6.75 -19.22 -10.24
CA THR A 66 7.24 -18.45 -11.39
C THR A 66 8.61 -17.84 -11.15
N ILE A 67 8.92 -17.36 -9.94
CA ILE A 67 10.28 -16.90 -9.58
C ILE A 67 11.31 -18.03 -9.76
N ALA A 68 10.95 -19.25 -9.33
CA ALA A 68 11.83 -20.41 -9.44
C ALA A 68 12.02 -20.89 -10.90
N SER A 69 10.99 -20.80 -11.72
CA SER A 69 11.01 -21.28 -13.11
C SER A 69 11.47 -20.24 -14.13
N GLN A 70 11.19 -18.95 -13.88
CA GLN A 70 11.45 -17.81 -14.78
C GLN A 70 12.06 -16.62 -14.00
N PRO A 71 13.29 -16.75 -13.49
CA PRO A 71 13.94 -15.71 -12.67
C PRO A 71 14.21 -14.38 -13.41
N ILE A 72 14.20 -14.39 -14.75
CA ILE A 72 14.35 -13.19 -15.57
C ILE A 72 13.17 -12.22 -15.38
N GLU A 73 11.98 -12.72 -15.04
CA GLU A 73 10.82 -11.84 -14.84
C GLU A 73 11.00 -10.95 -13.59
N ALA A 74 11.77 -11.39 -12.59
CA ALA A 74 12.04 -10.63 -11.36
C ALA A 74 12.83 -9.33 -11.60
N ARG A 75 13.64 -9.28 -12.67
CA ARG A 75 14.42 -8.11 -13.09
C ARG A 75 13.77 -7.29 -14.21
N THR A 76 12.58 -7.70 -14.66
CA THR A 76 11.88 -7.06 -15.78
C THR A 76 11.05 -5.90 -15.26
N TRP A 77 11.29 -4.69 -15.77
CA TRP A 77 10.46 -3.52 -15.51
C TRP A 77 9.13 -3.65 -16.20
N VAL A 78 8.06 -3.34 -15.47
CA VAL A 78 6.70 -3.30 -16.01
C VAL A 78 6.25 -1.84 -16.01
N VAL A 79 5.87 -1.35 -17.18
CA VAL A 79 5.51 0.04 -17.41
C VAL A 79 4.07 0.14 -17.87
N ARG A 80 3.35 1.11 -17.34
CA ARG A 80 2.03 1.47 -17.84
C ARG A 80 2.04 2.90 -18.37
N TYR A 81 1.32 3.15 -19.45
CA TYR A 81 1.19 4.47 -20.07
C TYR A 81 -0.23 5.02 -19.90
N HIS A 82 -0.38 6.35 -19.98
CA HIS A 82 -1.70 6.97 -20.07
C HIS A 82 -2.37 6.65 -21.41
N GLU A 83 -3.71 6.54 -21.41
CA GLU A 83 -4.52 6.28 -22.62
C GLU A 83 -4.61 7.51 -23.55
N ASP A 84 -4.21 8.68 -23.08
CA ASP A 84 -4.29 9.95 -23.80
C ASP A 84 -3.22 10.08 -24.91
N GLU A 85 -3.48 10.92 -25.92
CA GLU A 85 -2.61 11.12 -27.10
C GLU A 85 -1.16 11.53 -26.77
N ASN A 86 -0.95 12.14 -25.59
CA ASN A 86 0.37 12.35 -25.00
C ASN A 86 0.74 11.12 -24.17
N LYS A 87 1.46 10.16 -24.77
CA LYS A 87 1.97 8.92 -24.15
C LYS A 87 2.94 9.16 -22.99
N GLY A 88 2.48 9.77 -21.91
CA GLY A 88 3.19 9.86 -20.65
C GLY A 88 3.24 8.50 -19.97
N MET A 89 4.39 8.16 -19.40
CA MET A 89 4.52 7.03 -18.48
C MET A 89 3.69 7.31 -17.23
N MET A 90 2.83 6.37 -16.86
CA MET A 90 2.02 6.46 -15.65
C MET A 90 2.80 5.97 -14.43
N TRP A 91 3.48 4.83 -14.56
CA TRP A 91 4.37 4.25 -13.56
C TRP A 91 5.25 3.16 -14.19
N ARG A 92 6.36 2.85 -13.52
CA ARG A 92 7.35 1.84 -13.92
C ARG A 92 7.85 1.07 -12.72
N PHE A 93 7.38 -0.16 -12.55
CA PHE A 93 7.68 -0.98 -11.38
C PHE A 93 8.46 -2.24 -11.72
N LEU A 94 9.41 -2.59 -10.85
CA LEU A 94 9.86 -3.99 -10.74
C LEU A 94 8.81 -4.82 -9.98
N PRO A 95 8.78 -6.15 -10.18
CA PRO A 95 7.99 -7.07 -9.36
C PRO A 95 8.17 -6.85 -7.85
N LEU A 96 9.39 -6.50 -7.41
CA LEU A 96 9.67 -6.19 -6.01
C LEU A 96 8.88 -4.96 -5.50
N HIS A 97 8.80 -3.88 -6.27
CA HIS A 97 7.99 -2.70 -5.92
C HIS A 97 6.51 -3.05 -5.83
N SER A 98 6.01 -3.77 -6.84
CA SER A 98 4.61 -4.20 -6.91
C SER A 98 4.21 -5.11 -5.75
N ALA A 99 5.09 -6.03 -5.34
CA ALA A 99 4.90 -6.86 -4.16
C ALA A 99 4.86 -6.03 -2.87
N CYS A 100 5.79 -5.10 -2.67
CA CYS A 100 5.85 -4.25 -1.48
C CYS A 100 4.61 -3.37 -1.30
N ALA A 101 3.93 -3.00 -2.39
CA ALA A 101 2.69 -2.25 -2.35
C ALA A 101 1.45 -3.07 -1.94
N ARG A 102 1.60 -4.38 -1.66
CA ARG A 102 0.48 -5.34 -1.47
C ARG A 102 0.60 -6.21 -0.22
N GLN A 103 1.30 -5.75 0.81
CA GLN A 103 1.53 -6.51 2.06
C GLN A 103 2.00 -7.95 1.79
N PRO A 104 3.16 -8.10 1.13
CA PRO A 104 3.60 -9.40 0.63
C PRO A 104 4.05 -10.29 1.80
N PRO A 105 3.93 -11.62 1.67
CA PRO A 105 4.58 -12.55 2.59
C PRO A 105 6.11 -12.45 2.46
N LEU A 106 6.83 -12.70 3.56
CA LEU A 106 8.29 -12.59 3.63
C LEU A 106 9.00 -13.43 2.56
N GLU A 107 8.47 -14.63 2.28
CA GLU A 107 9.05 -15.60 1.36
C GLU A 107 9.12 -15.04 -0.07
N ILE A 108 8.13 -14.26 -0.50
CA ILE A 108 8.12 -13.60 -1.82
C ILE A 108 9.25 -12.58 -1.91
N ILE A 109 9.38 -11.75 -0.88
CA ILE A 109 10.40 -10.70 -0.85
C ILE A 109 11.80 -11.30 -0.81
N GLN A 110 12.02 -12.32 0.01
CA GLN A 110 13.28 -13.05 0.05
C GLN A 110 13.60 -13.71 -1.29
N ALA A 111 12.63 -14.36 -1.95
CA ALA A 111 12.84 -14.99 -3.24
C ALA A 111 13.19 -13.97 -4.35
N LEU A 112 12.49 -12.83 -4.39
CA LEU A 112 12.75 -11.76 -5.35
C LEU A 112 14.14 -11.14 -5.13
N ILE A 113 14.50 -10.83 -3.89
CA ILE A 113 15.82 -10.29 -3.53
C ILE A 113 16.92 -11.32 -3.82
N GLN A 114 16.70 -12.59 -3.56
CA GLN A 114 17.68 -13.65 -3.82
C GLN A 114 17.98 -13.81 -5.31
N VAL A 115 16.97 -13.68 -6.17
CA VAL A 115 17.11 -13.79 -7.62
C VAL A 115 17.67 -12.50 -8.23
N TYR A 116 17.29 -11.34 -7.71
CA TYR A 116 17.74 -10.04 -8.21
C TYR A 116 17.97 -9.03 -7.06
N PRO A 117 19.14 -9.09 -6.40
CA PRO A 117 19.47 -8.23 -5.26
C PRO A 117 19.50 -6.74 -5.59
N GLU A 118 19.93 -6.38 -6.80
CA GLU A 118 20.00 -5.01 -7.30
C GLU A 118 18.61 -4.37 -7.43
N GLY A 119 17.55 -5.18 -7.46
CA GLY A 119 16.17 -4.71 -7.48
C GLY A 119 15.81 -3.87 -6.25
N ALA A 120 16.40 -4.15 -5.08
CA ALA A 120 16.21 -3.32 -3.88
C ALA A 120 16.93 -1.96 -3.97
N GLN A 121 17.93 -1.85 -4.84
CA GLN A 121 18.75 -0.64 -5.06
C GLN A 121 18.26 0.18 -6.26
N SER A 122 17.22 -0.28 -6.95
CA SER A 122 16.71 0.32 -8.16
C SER A 122 15.49 1.17 -7.82
N PRO A 123 15.56 2.52 -7.82
CA PRO A 123 14.38 3.35 -7.67
C PRO A 123 13.49 3.24 -8.91
N ASP A 124 12.19 3.39 -8.73
CA ASP A 124 11.22 3.48 -9.81
C ASP A 124 11.26 4.84 -10.55
N ASP A 125 10.32 5.07 -11.47
CA ASP A 125 10.18 6.35 -12.19
C ASP A 125 9.81 7.54 -11.29
N GLN A 126 9.24 7.26 -10.12
CA GLN A 126 8.93 8.25 -9.08
C GLN A 126 10.08 8.44 -8.10
N GLY A 127 11.26 7.83 -8.34
CA GLY A 127 12.40 7.93 -7.44
C GLY A 127 12.21 7.18 -6.10
N LYS A 128 11.18 6.34 -5.98
CA LYS A 128 10.85 5.56 -4.78
C LYS A 128 11.48 4.19 -4.88
N TYR A 129 12.12 3.77 -3.78
CA TYR A 129 12.60 2.40 -3.60
C TYR A 129 11.49 1.49 -3.09
N ALA A 130 11.61 0.18 -3.28
CA ALA A 130 10.69 -0.83 -2.74
C ALA A 130 10.40 -0.66 -1.22
N LEU A 131 11.39 -0.21 -0.43
CA LEU A 131 11.21 0.08 1.00
C LEU A 131 10.20 1.20 1.28
N HIS A 132 10.09 2.21 0.42
CA HIS A 132 9.09 3.28 0.54
C HIS A 132 7.67 2.70 0.42
N TYR A 133 7.46 1.84 -0.58
CA TYR A 133 6.17 1.15 -0.79
C TYR A 133 5.82 0.21 0.37
N ALA A 134 6.78 -0.56 0.87
CA ALA A 134 6.57 -1.45 2.01
C ALA A 134 6.12 -0.67 3.25
N CYS A 135 6.78 0.45 3.55
CA CYS A 135 6.44 1.32 4.67
C CYS A 135 5.07 1.99 4.49
N GLY A 136 4.80 2.51 3.30
CA GLY A 136 3.54 3.19 2.98
C GLY A 136 2.32 2.27 2.87
N ASN A 137 2.52 0.96 2.71
CA ASN A 137 1.43 -0.01 2.56
C ASN A 137 1.37 -1.03 3.72
N GLN A 138 1.96 -0.69 4.87
CA GLN A 138 1.85 -1.49 6.11
C GLN A 138 2.38 -2.92 5.95
N ALA A 139 3.50 -3.11 5.24
CA ALA A 139 4.17 -4.40 5.18
C ALA A 139 4.63 -4.86 6.58
N SER A 140 4.78 -6.17 6.77
CA SER A 140 5.19 -6.74 8.05
C SER A 140 6.62 -6.32 8.44
N THR A 141 6.90 -6.34 9.74
CA THR A 141 8.22 -6.05 10.31
C THR A 141 9.33 -6.86 9.62
N ASP A 142 9.09 -8.17 9.39
CA ASP A 142 10.05 -9.05 8.74
C ASP A 142 10.37 -8.63 7.29
N VAL A 143 9.37 -8.16 6.54
CA VAL A 143 9.57 -7.67 5.16
C VAL A 143 10.42 -6.40 5.15
N ILE A 144 10.15 -5.48 6.08
CA ILE A 144 10.93 -4.25 6.24
C ILE A 144 12.38 -4.59 6.59
N GLU A 145 12.62 -5.51 7.52
CA GLU A 145 13.96 -5.98 7.88
C GLU A 145 14.69 -6.63 6.70
N ALA A 146 14.01 -7.46 5.91
CA ALA A 146 14.59 -8.09 4.72
C ALA A 146 15.03 -7.05 3.67
N LEU A 147 14.21 -6.03 3.42
CA LEU A 147 14.52 -4.94 2.49
C LEU A 147 15.68 -4.07 2.99
N ILE A 148 15.70 -3.73 4.29
CA ILE A 148 16.82 -3.01 4.92
C ILE A 148 18.10 -3.85 4.84
N GLY A 149 18.01 -5.16 5.07
CA GLY A 149 19.14 -6.07 4.95
C GLY A 149 19.72 -6.14 3.54
N ALA A 150 18.87 -6.07 2.52
CA ALA A 150 19.28 -6.07 1.12
C ALA A 150 19.90 -4.72 0.68
N PHE A 151 19.31 -3.60 1.11
CA PHE A 151 19.82 -2.26 0.77
C PHE A 151 19.62 -1.27 1.93
N PRO A 152 20.58 -1.22 2.89
CA PRO A 152 20.43 -0.40 4.10
C PRO A 152 20.33 1.10 3.84
N THR A 153 20.91 1.57 2.73
CA THR A 153 20.92 2.98 2.34
C THR A 153 19.54 3.50 1.95
N ALA A 154 18.61 2.65 1.49
CA ALA A 154 17.24 3.09 1.21
C ALA A 154 16.54 3.69 2.43
N ALA A 155 16.85 3.23 3.65
CA ALA A 155 16.29 3.80 4.87
C ALA A 155 16.73 5.26 5.14
N ARG A 156 17.73 5.74 4.40
CA ARG A 156 18.35 7.08 4.54
C ARG A 156 18.16 7.95 3.30
N THR A 157 17.63 7.39 2.22
CA THR A 157 17.42 8.10 0.97
C THR A 157 15.97 8.55 0.92
N SER A 158 15.75 9.84 0.69
CA SER A 158 14.42 10.40 0.48
C SER A 158 13.96 10.17 -0.96
N ASP A 159 12.65 10.05 -1.15
CA ASP A 159 12.04 10.17 -2.46
C ASP A 159 12.08 11.64 -2.97
N PRO A 160 11.58 11.94 -4.19
CA PRO A 160 11.54 13.29 -4.74
C PRO A 160 10.63 14.28 -3.99
N GLU A 161 9.81 13.83 -3.04
CA GLU A 161 9.03 14.71 -2.14
C GLU A 161 9.82 15.02 -0.85
N GLY A 162 11.08 14.57 -0.75
CA GLY A 162 11.89 14.69 0.46
C GLY A 162 11.52 13.67 1.54
N LYS A 163 10.61 12.72 1.27
CA LYS A 163 10.10 11.78 2.26
C LYS A 163 10.96 10.52 2.33
N LEU A 164 11.57 10.30 3.49
CA LEU A 164 12.17 9.01 3.88
C LEU A 164 11.11 7.90 4.02
N PRO A 165 11.49 6.60 3.96
CA PRO A 165 10.56 5.50 4.24
C PRO A 165 9.88 5.61 5.61
N LEU A 166 10.57 6.19 6.59
CA LEU A 166 10.01 6.42 7.92
C LEU A 166 8.87 7.45 7.94
N HIS A 167 8.87 8.44 7.03
CA HIS A 167 7.74 9.36 6.85
C HIS A 167 6.52 8.58 6.33
N TRP A 168 6.71 7.75 5.30
CA TRP A 168 5.64 6.91 4.76
C TRP A 168 5.07 5.95 5.80
N LEU A 169 5.91 5.35 6.65
CA LEU A 169 5.43 4.52 7.76
C LEU A 169 4.61 5.32 8.78
N ALA A 170 5.04 6.55 9.09
CA ALA A 170 4.33 7.42 10.03
C ALA A 170 2.99 7.95 9.48
N ILE A 171 2.91 8.18 8.17
CA ILE A 171 1.70 8.61 7.45
C ILE A 171 0.67 7.47 7.42
N SER A 172 1.09 6.29 6.95
CA SER A 172 0.17 5.16 6.77
C SER A 172 -0.20 4.46 8.07
N GLY A 173 0.63 4.59 9.10
CA GLY A 173 0.48 3.90 10.37
C GLY A 173 0.88 2.42 10.25
N PRO A 174 1.90 1.95 10.99
CA PRO A 174 2.32 0.56 10.89
C PRO A 174 1.23 -0.37 11.45
N ASP A 175 1.14 -1.58 10.90
CA ASP A 175 0.30 -2.65 11.45
C ASP A 175 0.85 -3.15 12.79
N GLU A 176 2.18 -3.26 12.89
CA GLU A 176 2.89 -3.68 14.09
C GLU A 176 3.86 -2.59 14.58
N ILE A 177 3.85 -2.30 15.89
CA ILE A 177 4.76 -1.30 16.48
C ILE A 177 6.25 -1.65 16.27
N SER A 178 6.56 -2.94 16.16
CA SER A 178 7.91 -3.47 15.95
C SER A 178 8.52 -2.95 14.65
N ALA A 179 7.72 -2.65 13.62
CA ALA A 179 8.18 -2.12 12.33
C ALA A 179 8.91 -0.76 12.43
N VAL A 180 8.68 0.00 13.49
CA VAL A 180 9.31 1.31 13.72
C VAL A 180 10.79 1.15 14.10
N GLU A 181 11.15 0.13 14.88
CA GLU A 181 12.51 0.00 15.44
C GLU A 181 13.59 -0.28 14.37
N PRO A 182 13.40 -1.20 13.41
CA PRO A 182 14.37 -1.44 12.34
C PRO A 182 14.66 -0.20 11.52
N LEU A 183 13.62 0.59 11.19
CA LEU A 183 13.78 1.82 10.41
C LEU A 183 14.50 2.92 11.19
N ILE A 184 14.19 3.12 12.47
CA ILE A 184 14.92 4.09 13.31
C ILE A 184 16.38 3.67 13.44
N SER A 185 16.64 2.38 13.65
CA SER A 185 18.00 1.83 13.76
C SER A 185 18.80 2.03 12.45
N ALA A 186 18.19 1.71 11.30
CA ALA A 186 18.82 1.84 9.99
C ALA A 186 19.01 3.31 9.57
N SER A 187 17.98 4.15 9.78
CA SER A 187 18.02 5.58 9.45
C SER A 187 18.94 6.38 10.39
N GLY A 188 19.16 5.91 11.63
CA GLY A 188 19.96 6.61 12.62
C GLY A 188 19.25 7.86 13.16
N LYS A 189 19.98 8.98 13.38
CA LYS A 189 19.38 10.25 13.87
C LYS A 189 18.57 11.02 12.81
N LEU A 190 18.31 10.41 11.64
CA LEU A 190 17.68 11.07 10.49
C LEU A 190 16.14 11.15 10.59
N TYR A 191 15.50 10.57 11.61
CA TYR A 191 14.06 10.75 11.87
C TYR A 191 13.65 12.20 12.23
N GLN A 192 14.64 13.09 12.42
CA GLN A 192 14.44 14.52 12.65
C GLN A 192 14.51 15.34 11.36
N ILE A 193 14.83 14.71 10.23
CA ILE A 193 14.80 15.37 8.93
C ILE A 193 13.36 15.72 8.60
N VAL A 194 13.20 16.90 8.02
CA VAL A 194 11.94 17.37 7.43
C VAL A 194 11.93 17.03 5.94
N ASP A 195 10.77 16.72 5.43
CA ASP A 195 10.54 16.61 3.99
C ASP A 195 10.43 18.00 3.33
N ASP A 196 10.08 18.04 2.04
CA ASP A 196 9.97 19.30 1.28
C ASP A 196 8.80 20.18 1.77
N GLU A 197 7.82 19.60 2.47
CA GLU A 197 6.73 20.33 3.12
C GLU A 197 7.13 20.88 4.51
N GLY A 198 8.31 20.50 5.02
CA GLY A 198 8.80 20.93 6.33
C GLY A 198 8.35 20.06 7.49
N TRP A 199 7.78 18.88 7.23
CA TRP A 199 7.25 17.97 8.26
C TRP A 199 8.23 16.87 8.61
N THR A 200 8.38 16.59 9.91
CA THR A 200 9.14 15.42 10.37
C THR A 200 8.26 14.17 10.41
N SER A 201 8.88 12.99 10.41
CA SER A 201 8.15 11.71 10.59
C SER A 201 7.34 11.69 11.90
N LEU A 202 7.83 12.35 12.96
CA LEU A 202 7.10 12.48 14.23
C LEU A 202 5.85 13.36 14.09
N ASP A 203 5.89 14.39 13.25
CA ASP A 203 4.76 15.28 13.07
C ASP A 203 3.64 14.59 12.28
N TYR A 204 3.99 13.85 11.22
CA TYR A 204 3.04 12.96 10.55
C TYR A 204 2.44 11.92 11.51
N ALA A 205 3.26 11.31 12.37
CA ALA A 205 2.75 10.36 13.36
C ALA A 205 1.75 10.98 14.36
N LYS A 206 1.89 12.27 14.71
CA LYS A 206 0.93 12.97 15.58
C LYS A 206 -0.36 13.35 14.85
N MET A 207 -0.29 13.52 13.53
CA MET A 207 -1.46 13.83 12.71
C MET A 207 -2.23 12.58 12.28
N GLY A 208 -1.55 11.43 12.15
CA GLY A 208 -2.13 10.21 11.62
C GLY A 208 -3.21 9.61 12.52
N GLU A 209 -4.34 9.22 11.95
CA GLU A 209 -5.47 8.63 12.66
C GLU A 209 -5.46 7.10 12.56
N TYR A 210 -4.57 6.43 13.31
CA TYR A 210 -4.48 4.95 13.34
C TYR A 210 -4.39 4.38 14.77
N PRO A 211 -4.82 3.12 15.00
CA PRO A 211 -4.93 2.55 16.35
C PRO A 211 -3.65 2.59 17.18
N LEU A 212 -2.49 2.47 16.53
CA LEU A 212 -1.17 2.48 17.18
C LEU A 212 -0.53 3.87 17.29
N GLN A 213 -1.21 4.95 16.90
CA GLN A 213 -0.69 6.32 16.87
C GLN A 213 0.06 6.70 18.15
N ARG A 214 -0.57 6.51 19.31
CA ARG A 214 0.03 6.84 20.60
C ARG A 214 1.35 6.09 20.83
N LYS A 215 1.40 4.80 20.51
CA LYS A 215 2.60 3.97 20.69
C LYS A 215 3.71 4.38 19.71
N VAL A 216 3.36 4.71 18.48
CA VAL A 216 4.31 5.18 17.46
C VAL A 216 4.92 6.53 17.87
N VAL A 217 4.10 7.46 18.36
CA VAL A 217 4.58 8.75 18.90
C VAL A 217 5.48 8.54 20.12
N GLU A 218 5.10 7.66 21.06
CA GLU A 218 5.92 7.31 22.22
C GLU A 218 7.26 6.68 21.79
N ALA A 219 7.26 5.81 20.78
CA ALA A 219 8.48 5.21 20.22
C ALA A 219 9.40 6.30 19.65
N PHE A 220 8.89 7.18 18.79
CA PHE A 220 9.69 8.29 18.25
C PHE A 220 10.24 9.22 19.35
N GLN A 221 9.46 9.50 20.39
CA GLN A 221 9.91 10.32 21.53
C GLN A 221 11.00 9.64 22.36
N LYS A 222 10.91 8.33 22.58
CA LYS A 222 11.94 7.54 23.28
C LYS A 222 13.30 7.67 22.58
N TYR A 223 13.33 7.60 21.26
CA TYR A 223 14.57 7.74 20.48
C TYR A 223 15.05 9.20 20.35
N ARG A 224 14.19 10.19 20.64
CA ARG A 224 14.52 11.63 20.73
C ARG A 224 15.25 12.00 22.02
N ALA A 225 14.96 11.32 23.13
CA ALA A 225 15.67 11.55 24.37
C ALA A 225 17.14 11.09 24.21
N PRO A 226 18.14 11.95 24.40
CA PRO A 226 19.52 11.50 24.36
C PRO A 226 19.72 10.44 25.45
N ALA A 227 20.37 9.33 25.08
CA ALA A 227 20.93 8.38 26.03
C ALA A 227 22.04 9.07 26.85
N THR A 228 21.67 9.90 27.82
CA THR A 228 22.52 10.31 28.92
C THR A 228 22.23 9.37 30.08
N THR A 229 22.83 8.18 30.03
CA THR A 229 23.04 7.36 31.22
C THR A 229 24.54 7.13 31.36
N THR A 230 25.22 8.16 31.84
CA THR A 230 26.46 7.99 32.61
C THR A 230 26.44 8.98 33.77
N SER A 231 26.24 8.41 34.95
CA SER A 231 26.72 8.89 36.25
C SER A 231 26.55 10.37 36.57
N ASN A 232 25.48 10.70 37.30
CA ASN A 232 25.70 11.31 38.60
C ASN A 232 24.56 10.96 39.56
N VAL A 233 24.92 10.28 40.63
CA VAL A 233 24.06 9.91 41.75
C VAL A 233 23.61 11.20 42.43
N ASN A 234 22.31 11.42 42.52
CA ASN A 234 21.69 12.19 43.60
C ASN A 234 20.20 11.84 43.69
N GLN A 235 19.94 10.62 44.18
CA GLN A 235 18.91 10.44 45.19
C GLN A 235 19.63 10.19 46.52
N PRO A 236 19.17 10.80 47.62
CA PRO A 236 19.25 10.14 48.89
C PRO A 236 17.84 9.70 49.28
N MET A 237 17.57 8.40 49.13
CA MET A 237 16.70 7.71 50.07
C MET A 237 17.49 7.47 51.36
N LEU A 238 16.84 7.76 52.48
CA LEU A 238 17.31 7.51 53.84
C LEU A 238 17.62 6.02 54.07
N PRO A 239 18.63 5.71 54.91
CA PRO A 239 18.47 4.58 55.82
C PRO A 239 18.96 4.83 57.26
N MET A 240 18.42 4.00 58.14
CA MET A 240 18.57 3.89 59.58
C MET A 240 19.99 3.58 60.11
N GLY A 241 20.30 4.13 61.29
CA GLY A 241 20.71 3.33 62.45
C GLY A 241 22.20 3.30 62.87
N LEU A 242 22.44 3.74 64.12
CA LEU A 242 23.54 3.42 65.06
C LEU A 242 24.95 3.97 64.70
N THR A 243 25.69 4.66 65.58
CA THR A 243 26.10 4.21 66.93
C THR A 243 26.78 5.36 67.69
N ARG A 244 26.47 5.51 69.01
CA ARG A 244 27.36 5.77 70.19
C ARG A 244 28.46 6.86 70.09
N ASN A 245 28.71 7.76 71.04
CA ASN A 245 28.66 7.73 72.52
C ASN A 245 29.13 9.13 73.02
N ILE A 246 28.48 9.80 74.00
CA ILE A 246 28.85 9.91 75.44
C ILE A 246 29.31 11.33 75.88
N VAL A 247 28.65 11.84 76.96
CA VAL A 247 29.08 12.85 77.98
C VAL A 247 29.08 14.33 77.56
N ALA A 248 28.53 15.30 78.30
CA ALA A 248 27.71 15.35 79.51
C ALA A 248 27.03 16.74 79.66
N ASN A 249 25.78 16.73 80.14
CA ASN A 249 25.23 17.48 81.26
C ASN A 249 25.73 18.92 81.57
N ARG A 250 24.89 19.95 81.34
CA ARG A 250 24.15 20.75 82.35
C ARG A 250 23.71 22.13 81.83
N GLN A 251 22.61 22.59 82.43
CA GLN A 251 22.12 23.97 82.60
C GLN A 251 21.20 24.60 81.55
N LYS A 252 19.90 24.49 81.88
CA LYS A 252 18.88 25.56 82.02
C LYS A 252 18.83 26.74 81.04
N GLN A 253 17.62 26.85 80.49
CA GLN A 253 16.78 28.05 80.30
C GLN A 253 17.13 29.05 79.20
N MET A 254 16.17 29.27 78.30
CA MET A 254 15.35 30.49 78.15
C MET A 254 14.47 30.29 76.89
N SER A 255 13.14 30.26 76.96
CA SER A 255 12.20 31.39 77.01
C SER A 255 12.39 32.44 75.91
N GLY A 256 11.34 32.71 75.13
CA GLY A 256 11.17 34.01 74.49
C GLY A 256 10.10 34.07 73.41
N LEU A 257 9.26 35.11 73.51
CA LEU A 257 8.26 35.69 72.57
C LEU A 257 6.83 35.12 72.67
N THR A 258 5.75 35.89 72.93
CA THR A 258 5.47 37.33 73.26
C THR A 258 3.93 37.40 73.54
N ILE A 259 3.41 37.91 74.68
CA ILE A 259 2.82 39.26 74.98
C ILE A 259 1.74 39.76 73.98
N PRO A 260 0.58 40.39 74.37
CA PRO A 260 0.18 41.02 75.66
C PRO A 260 -1.22 40.67 76.23
N PRO A 261 -1.55 41.10 77.48
CA PRO A 261 -2.93 41.21 77.96
C PRO A 261 -3.29 42.56 78.63
N GLU A 262 -4.56 42.97 78.51
CA GLU A 262 -5.18 44.04 79.29
C GLU A 262 -6.69 43.77 79.53
N PHE A 263 -7.13 44.05 80.77
CA PHE A 263 -8.51 44.22 81.29
C PHE A 263 -9.50 43.03 81.18
N SER A 264 -10.37 42.71 82.14
CA SER A 264 -10.69 43.20 83.49
C SER A 264 -11.79 42.29 84.04
N SER A 265 -11.76 41.94 85.33
CA SER A 265 -12.87 41.31 86.03
C SER A 265 -13.21 42.10 87.30
N HIS A 266 -14.27 42.92 87.21
CA HIS A 266 -15.20 43.19 88.32
C HIS A 266 -16.26 42.06 88.29
N TRP A 267 -16.85 41.57 89.37
CA TRP A 267 -17.48 42.25 90.51
C TRP A 267 -17.35 41.35 91.77
N ASN A 268 -16.90 41.88 92.93
CA ASN A 268 -17.73 42.55 93.97
C ASN A 268 -18.60 41.51 94.72
N THR A 269 -18.72 41.46 96.05
CA THR A 269 -19.08 42.56 96.94
C THR A 269 -19.08 42.04 98.40
N GLN A 270 -18.37 42.75 99.30
CA GLN A 270 -18.82 43.15 100.65
C GLN A 270 -19.00 42.10 101.78
N ARG A 271 -18.84 42.42 103.08
CA ARG A 271 -18.33 43.58 103.85
C ARG A 271 -18.45 43.19 105.33
N SER A 272 -17.67 43.89 106.16
CA SER A 272 -18.06 44.37 107.51
C SER A 272 -17.43 43.67 108.72
N THR A 273 -16.66 44.51 109.42
CA THR A 273 -16.25 44.48 110.82
C THR A 273 -17.46 44.43 111.79
N PRO A 274 -17.25 44.21 113.10
CA PRO A 274 -17.04 45.40 113.94
C PRO A 274 -16.01 45.24 115.07
N SER A 275 -15.47 46.40 115.41
CA SER A 275 -14.77 46.80 116.62
C SER A 275 -15.59 46.64 117.91
N GLY A 276 -14.91 46.39 119.03
CA GLY A 276 -15.30 46.92 120.34
C GLY A 276 -15.43 45.89 121.47
N SER A 277 -14.48 45.90 122.41
CA SER A 277 -14.70 46.41 123.79
C SER A 277 -13.77 45.76 124.82
N ARG A 278 -13.42 46.60 125.79
CA ARG A 278 -12.54 46.38 126.93
C ARG A 278 -13.00 45.22 127.82
N SER A 279 -11.98 44.51 128.31
CA SER A 279 -11.92 43.80 129.59
C SER A 279 -12.69 44.51 130.71
N VAL A 280 -13.71 43.85 131.26
CA VAL A 280 -14.22 44.06 132.62
C VAL A 280 -13.95 42.82 133.46
N ARG A 281 -13.51 43.11 134.67
CA ARG A 281 -12.98 42.28 135.74
C ARG A 281 -13.96 41.22 136.23
N SER A 282 -13.37 40.08 136.57
CA SER A 282 -13.82 38.96 137.41
C SER A 282 -14.97 39.20 138.40
N THR A 283 -15.89 38.24 138.46
CA THR A 283 -16.31 37.60 139.73
C THR A 283 -16.56 36.11 139.51
N SER A 284 -16.15 35.35 140.52
CA SER A 284 -16.18 33.91 140.70
C SER A 284 -17.58 33.29 140.66
N THR A 285 -17.69 32.04 140.21
CA THR A 285 -18.12 30.88 141.05
C THR A 285 -18.15 29.58 140.23
N THR A 286 -17.12 28.78 140.48
CA THR A 286 -17.04 27.32 140.65
C THR A 286 -18.20 26.39 140.25
N ALA A 287 -17.77 25.33 139.55
CA ALA A 287 -18.19 23.94 139.73
C ALA A 287 -19.51 23.47 139.07
N THR A 288 -19.58 23.55 137.73
CA THR A 288 -20.38 22.62 136.88
C THR A 288 -20.03 22.69 135.38
N LYS A 289 -19.17 23.63 134.95
CA LYS A 289 -18.77 23.87 133.54
C LYS A 289 -17.72 22.89 132.97
N GLY A 290 -17.05 22.08 133.80
CA GLY A 290 -15.98 21.17 133.35
C GLY A 290 -16.47 19.96 132.55
N SER A 291 -17.68 19.47 132.82
CA SER A 291 -18.24 18.29 132.12
C SER A 291 -18.77 18.66 130.73
N ILE A 292 -19.48 19.80 130.63
CA ILE A 292 -20.05 20.33 129.39
C ILE A 292 -18.95 20.76 128.40
N ASN A 293 -17.87 21.39 128.88
CA ASN A 293 -16.76 21.77 127.99
C ASN A 293 -16.00 20.56 127.42
N LYS A 294 -15.98 19.43 128.12
CA LYS A 294 -15.32 18.19 127.66
C LYS A 294 -16.17 17.44 126.63
N THR A 295 -17.49 17.46 126.77
CA THR A 295 -18.42 16.92 125.76
C THR A 295 -18.48 17.80 124.51
N VAL A 296 -18.48 19.13 124.65
CA VAL A 296 -18.41 20.08 123.52
C VAL A 296 -17.09 19.93 122.75
N ALA A 297 -15.95 19.74 123.44
CA ALA A 297 -14.67 19.48 122.78
C ALA A 297 -14.65 18.14 122.02
N ARG A 298 -15.25 17.08 122.57
CA ARG A 298 -15.39 15.78 121.89
C ARG A 298 -16.30 15.87 120.66
N LEU A 299 -17.43 16.55 120.77
CA LEU A 299 -18.34 16.78 119.65
C LEU A 299 -17.68 17.62 118.55
N ASN A 300 -16.94 18.68 118.91
CA ASN A 300 -16.19 19.48 117.94
C ASN A 300 -15.09 18.67 117.24
N ALA A 301 -14.36 17.82 117.97
CA ALA A 301 -13.37 16.93 117.36
C ALA A 301 -14.02 15.90 116.41
N GLN A 302 -15.21 15.40 116.76
CA GLN A 302 -15.97 14.48 115.93
C GLN A 302 -16.54 15.17 114.68
N ILE A 303 -16.97 16.43 114.80
CA ILE A 303 -17.38 17.28 113.66
C ILE A 303 -16.19 17.54 112.73
N VAL A 304 -15.00 17.86 113.25
CA VAL A 304 -13.80 18.05 112.42
C VAL A 304 -13.42 16.77 111.70
N LYS A 305 -13.50 15.61 112.38
CA LYS A 305 -13.25 14.30 111.76
C LYS A 305 -14.25 14.00 110.64
N LEU A 306 -15.54 14.18 110.89
CA LEU A 306 -16.59 13.95 109.88
C LEU A 306 -16.47 14.91 108.70
N ARG A 307 -16.13 16.18 108.93
CA ARG A 307 -15.84 17.15 107.85
C ARG A 307 -14.60 16.79 107.05
N ALA A 308 -13.56 16.24 107.69
CA ALA A 308 -12.37 15.77 107.00
C ALA A 308 -12.67 14.52 106.15
N GLU A 309 -13.49 13.59 106.65
CA GLU A 309 -13.96 12.42 105.90
C GLU A 309 -14.88 12.82 104.74
N GLU A 310 -15.75 13.83 104.93
CA GLU A 310 -16.61 14.39 103.89
C GLU A 310 -15.77 15.07 102.79
N ASN A 311 -14.79 15.89 103.16
CA ASN A 311 -13.88 16.53 102.20
C ASN A 311 -13.01 15.51 101.46
N PHE A 312 -12.57 14.44 102.12
CA PHE A 312 -11.81 13.37 101.46
C PHE A 312 -12.67 12.62 100.44
N LYS A 313 -13.90 12.27 100.80
CA LYS A 313 -14.85 11.64 99.86
C LYS A 313 -15.23 12.59 98.72
N ALA A 314 -15.37 13.89 99.00
CA ALA A 314 -15.63 14.89 97.97
C ALA A 314 -14.45 15.00 96.98
N ALA A 315 -13.21 15.03 97.48
CA ALA A 315 -12.01 15.06 96.64
C ALA A 315 -11.86 13.75 95.82
N GLU A 316 -12.14 12.59 96.40
CA GLU A 316 -12.11 11.30 95.68
C GLU A 316 -13.19 11.24 94.60
N LEU A 317 -14.36 11.84 94.85
CA LEU A 317 -15.44 11.92 93.86
C LEU A 317 -15.07 12.91 92.74
N GLU A 318 -14.45 14.03 93.08
CA GLU A 318 -13.99 15.05 92.14
C GLU A 318 -12.89 14.49 91.22
N GLU A 319 -11.91 13.75 91.76
CA GLU A 319 -10.90 13.04 90.97
C GLU A 319 -11.51 12.00 90.01
N LYS A 320 -12.49 11.22 90.48
CA LYS A 320 -13.24 10.29 89.61
C LYS A 320 -14.05 11.00 88.55
N MET A 321 -14.65 12.15 88.86
CA MET A 321 -15.40 12.94 87.88
C MET A 321 -14.47 13.53 86.82
N VAL A 322 -13.29 14.02 87.21
CA VAL A 322 -12.28 14.54 86.27
C VAL A 322 -11.78 13.43 85.33
N SER A 323 -11.43 12.25 85.87
CA SER A 323 -11.05 11.11 85.03
C SER A 323 -12.17 10.68 84.08
N LEU A 324 -13.41 10.57 84.54
CA LEU A 324 -14.54 10.22 83.68
C LEU A 324 -14.82 11.28 82.60
N THR A 325 -14.58 12.56 82.90
CA THR A 325 -14.71 13.63 81.89
C THR A 325 -13.58 13.62 80.88
N GLU A 326 -12.33 13.35 81.30
CA GLU A 326 -11.18 13.23 80.41
C GLU A 326 -11.34 12.01 79.48
N ASP A 327 -11.72 10.84 80.02
CA ASP A 327 -11.99 9.63 79.23
C ASP A 327 -13.14 9.87 78.22
N HIS A 328 -14.19 10.59 78.62
CA HIS A 328 -15.31 10.90 77.73
C HIS A 328 -14.96 11.92 76.64
N GLU A 329 -14.10 12.90 76.94
CA GLU A 329 -13.57 13.84 75.94
C GLU A 329 -12.67 13.12 74.93
N GLU A 330 -11.79 12.21 75.37
CA GLU A 330 -10.97 11.39 74.46
C GLU A 330 -11.83 10.52 73.53
N ASP A 331 -12.85 9.82 74.07
CA ASP A 331 -13.78 9.01 73.27
C ASP A 331 -14.57 9.87 72.24
N MET A 332 -14.96 11.08 72.63
CA MET A 332 -15.67 12.02 71.75
C MET A 332 -14.76 12.58 70.65
N GLU A 333 -13.49 12.85 70.95
CA GLU A 333 -12.51 13.26 69.94
C GLU A 333 -12.15 12.11 68.98
N GLU A 334 -11.99 10.89 69.47
CA GLU A 334 -11.71 9.71 68.63
C GLU A 334 -12.89 9.39 67.70
N THR A 335 -14.12 9.44 68.22
CA THR A 335 -15.31 9.24 67.38
C THR A 335 -15.53 10.40 66.40
N GLY A 336 -15.24 11.64 66.79
CA GLY A 336 -15.28 12.81 65.92
C GLY A 336 -14.27 12.75 64.76
N THR A 337 -13.04 12.31 65.04
CA THR A 337 -11.99 12.17 64.02
C THR A 337 -12.27 11.01 63.06
N ASN A 338 -12.72 9.86 63.57
CA ASN A 338 -13.10 8.71 62.73
C ASN A 338 -14.30 9.02 61.81
N THR A 339 -15.31 9.72 62.33
CA THR A 339 -16.47 10.13 61.51
C THR A 339 -16.08 11.16 60.46
N HIS A 340 -15.24 12.15 60.80
CA HIS A 340 -14.72 13.12 59.84
C HIS A 340 -13.91 12.45 58.72
N PHE A 341 -13.04 11.49 59.04
CA PHE A 341 -12.28 10.73 58.04
C PHE A 341 -13.20 9.96 57.09
N SER A 342 -14.22 9.28 57.62
CA SER A 342 -15.19 8.54 56.80
C SER A 342 -16.04 9.45 55.92
N ILE A 343 -16.40 10.65 56.40
CA ILE A 343 -17.12 11.65 55.60
C ILE A 343 -16.25 12.18 54.46
N GLU A 344 -14.98 12.50 54.73
CA GLU A 344 -14.06 13.01 53.71
C GLU A 344 -13.72 11.95 52.65
N GLU A 345 -13.60 10.68 53.04
CA GLU A 345 -13.44 9.56 52.11
C GLU A 345 -14.67 9.40 51.18
N LYS A 346 -15.88 9.47 51.75
CA LYS A 346 -17.12 9.47 50.94
C LYS A 346 -17.20 10.67 50.01
N ARG A 347 -16.77 11.86 50.46
CA ARG A 347 -16.73 13.08 49.64
C ARG A 347 -15.82 12.91 48.42
N LYS A 348 -14.62 12.38 48.63
CA LYS A 348 -13.68 12.05 47.53
C LYS A 348 -14.25 11.02 46.57
N ASN A 349 -14.91 9.98 47.07
CA ASN A 349 -15.54 8.97 46.22
C ASN A 349 -16.67 9.56 45.36
N VAL A 350 -17.45 10.50 45.90
CA VAL A 350 -18.49 11.21 45.14
C VAL A 350 -17.88 12.11 44.06
N GLU A 351 -16.80 12.83 44.37
CA GLU A 351 -16.07 13.65 43.38
C GLU A 351 -15.46 12.79 42.25
N ASP A 352 -14.89 11.63 42.58
CA ASP A 352 -14.36 10.66 41.59
C ASP A 352 -15.49 10.06 40.73
N MET A 353 -16.64 9.74 41.33
CA MET A 353 -17.81 9.27 40.59
C MET A 353 -18.36 10.34 39.64
N ALA A 354 -18.45 11.60 40.07
CA ALA A 354 -18.87 12.70 39.21
C ALA A 354 -17.90 12.93 38.04
N SER A 355 -16.60 12.80 38.28
CA SER A 355 -15.57 12.90 37.24
C SER A 355 -15.67 11.75 36.23
N LYS A 356 -15.94 10.53 36.70
CA LYS A 356 -16.20 9.36 35.84
C LYS A 356 -17.47 9.52 35.01
N GLU A 357 -18.53 10.07 35.58
CA GLU A 357 -19.80 10.31 34.88
C GLU A 357 -19.65 11.36 33.76
N GLN A 358 -18.88 12.44 34.00
CA GLN A 358 -18.52 13.39 32.96
C GLN A 358 -17.72 12.75 31.82
N PHE A 359 -16.79 11.84 32.16
CA PHE A 359 -16.01 11.11 31.16
C PHE A 359 -16.85 10.13 30.34
N ILE A 360 -17.84 9.48 30.96
CA ILE A 360 -18.81 8.62 30.28
C ILE A 360 -19.65 9.44 29.30
N ASN A 361 -20.23 10.56 29.73
CA ASN A 361 -21.01 11.44 28.86
C ASN A 361 -20.17 11.96 27.67
N TYR A 362 -18.90 12.30 27.89
CA TYR A 362 -18.00 12.68 26.81
C TYR A 362 -17.79 11.54 25.80
N LYS A 363 -17.59 10.31 26.29
CA LYS A 363 -17.44 9.13 25.43
C LYS A 363 -18.73 8.81 24.67
N GLU A 364 -19.89 8.87 25.31
CA GLU A 364 -21.19 8.65 24.66
C GLU A 364 -21.45 9.69 23.56
N GLY A 365 -21.10 10.96 23.80
CA GLY A 365 -21.16 12.00 22.79
C GLY A 365 -20.28 11.72 21.57
N ARG A 366 -19.06 11.21 21.80
CA ARG A 366 -18.16 10.79 20.71
C ARG A 366 -18.66 9.56 19.96
N ILE A 367 -19.18 8.56 20.66
CA ILE A 367 -19.76 7.36 20.05
C ILE A 367 -20.94 7.78 19.18
N SER A 368 -21.83 8.64 19.66
CA SER A 368 -22.96 9.16 18.88
C SER A 368 -22.52 9.95 17.64
N ALA A 369 -21.40 10.68 17.70
CA ALA A 369 -20.84 11.36 16.54
C ALA A 369 -20.29 10.36 15.51
N CYS A 370 -19.51 9.36 15.96
CA CYS A 370 -19.01 8.29 15.09
C CYS A 370 -20.16 7.48 14.47
N ASP A 371 -21.23 7.20 15.21
CA ASP A 371 -22.40 6.49 14.67
C ASP A 371 -23.03 7.27 13.52
N LYS A 372 -23.15 8.60 13.64
CA LYS A 372 -23.68 9.45 12.56
C LYS A 372 -22.78 9.44 11.32
N GLU A 373 -21.46 9.46 11.50
CA GLU A 373 -20.50 9.34 10.40
C GLU A 373 -20.62 7.97 9.71
N ILE A 374 -20.72 6.89 10.48
CA ILE A 374 -20.94 5.53 9.96
C ILE A 374 -22.24 5.47 9.16
N TYR A 375 -23.34 6.04 9.67
CA TYR A 375 -24.60 6.12 8.92
C TYR A 375 -24.45 6.88 7.61
N HIS A 376 -23.71 7.99 7.60
CA HIS A 376 -23.46 8.76 6.38
C HIS A 376 -22.65 7.96 5.36
N PHE A 377 -21.57 7.30 5.78
CA PHE A 377 -20.77 6.45 4.91
C PHE A 377 -21.56 5.25 4.38
N ASN A 378 -22.42 4.64 5.20
CA ASN A 378 -23.29 3.55 4.76
C ASN A 378 -24.31 4.01 3.71
N ASP A 379 -24.88 5.20 3.83
CA ASP A 379 -25.77 5.76 2.81
C ASP A 379 -25.03 6.06 1.49
N GLN A 380 -23.82 6.61 1.58
CA GLN A 380 -22.95 6.82 0.42
C GLN A 380 -22.59 5.49 -0.27
N ASN A 381 -22.22 4.47 0.50
CA ASN A 381 -21.94 3.13 -0.04
C ASN A 381 -23.17 2.53 -0.71
N ALA A 382 -24.36 2.64 -0.10
CA ALA A 382 -25.60 2.17 -0.70
C ALA A 382 -25.98 2.92 -2.00
N LYS A 383 -25.54 4.17 -2.16
CA LYS A 383 -25.68 4.93 -3.41
C LYS A 383 -24.69 4.44 -4.47
N LEU A 384 -23.41 4.27 -4.10
CA LEU A 384 -22.39 3.73 -4.98
C LEU A 384 -22.73 2.32 -5.47
N GLU A 385 -23.27 1.45 -4.61
CA GLU A 385 -23.75 0.12 -5.01
C GLU A 385 -24.86 0.19 -6.06
N ARG A 386 -25.77 1.17 -5.96
CA ARG A 386 -26.81 1.39 -6.98
C ARG A 386 -26.22 1.89 -8.31
N GLU A 387 -25.23 2.77 -8.25
CA GLU A 387 -24.53 3.26 -9.45
C GLU A 387 -23.74 2.13 -10.12
N ILE A 388 -23.04 1.30 -9.34
CA ILE A 388 -22.31 0.12 -9.82
C ILE A 388 -23.26 -0.89 -10.46
N THR A 389 -24.41 -1.18 -9.86
CA THR A 389 -25.37 -2.14 -10.44
C THR A 389 -25.96 -1.62 -11.75
N THR A 390 -26.23 -0.32 -11.85
CA THR A 390 -26.69 0.32 -13.09
C THR A 390 -25.63 0.24 -14.19
N ALA A 391 -24.37 0.60 -13.87
CA ALA A 391 -23.26 0.51 -14.81
C ALA A 391 -22.99 -0.93 -15.29
N HIS A 392 -23.12 -1.92 -14.40
CA HIS A 392 -22.99 -3.33 -14.78
C HIS A 392 -24.05 -3.76 -15.79
N GLU A 393 -25.29 -3.31 -15.64
CA GLU A 393 -26.37 -3.63 -16.58
C GLU A 393 -26.16 -2.94 -17.94
N GLU A 394 -25.65 -1.71 -17.96
CA GLU A 394 -25.26 -1.02 -19.20
C GLU A 394 -24.14 -1.76 -19.94
N VAL A 395 -23.08 -2.17 -19.23
CA VAL A 395 -21.99 -2.97 -19.82
C VAL A 395 -22.51 -4.31 -20.32
N ARG A 396 -23.42 -4.95 -19.60
CA ARG A 396 -24.06 -6.20 -20.03
C ARG A 396 -24.82 -6.02 -21.35
N MET A 397 -25.58 -4.94 -21.48
CA MET A 397 -26.31 -4.61 -22.70
C MET A 397 -25.36 -4.33 -23.87
N GLN A 398 -24.30 -3.56 -23.64
CA GLN A 398 -23.28 -3.30 -24.65
C GLN A 398 -22.57 -4.58 -25.11
N LYS A 399 -22.23 -5.49 -24.20
CA LYS A 399 -21.66 -6.81 -24.54
C LYS A 399 -22.61 -7.64 -25.40
N SER A 400 -23.91 -7.56 -25.17
CA SER A 400 -24.90 -8.25 -26.00
C SER A 400 -24.92 -7.71 -27.43
N ILE A 401 -24.90 -6.37 -27.57
CA ILE A 401 -24.85 -5.70 -28.88
C ILE A 401 -23.55 -6.05 -29.62
N LEU A 402 -22.42 -6.06 -28.92
CA LEU A 402 -21.11 -6.39 -29.52
C LEU A 402 -21.08 -7.84 -30.04
N LYS A 403 -21.67 -8.79 -29.30
CA LYS A 403 -21.83 -10.18 -29.76
C LYS A 403 -22.68 -10.28 -31.03
N GLU A 404 -23.73 -9.48 -31.15
CA GLU A 404 -24.56 -9.44 -32.36
C GLU A 404 -23.78 -8.92 -33.57
N PHE A 405 -23.01 -7.84 -33.38
CA PHE A 405 -22.12 -7.33 -34.42
C PHE A 405 -21.06 -8.34 -34.83
N GLU A 406 -20.44 -9.02 -33.88
CA GLU A 406 -19.43 -10.04 -34.14
C GLU A 406 -20.00 -11.20 -34.98
N LEU A 407 -21.20 -11.68 -34.66
CA LEU A 407 -21.88 -12.70 -35.45
C LEU A 407 -22.16 -12.22 -36.88
N ARG A 408 -22.56 -10.95 -37.04
CA ARG A 408 -22.82 -10.35 -38.35
C ARG A 408 -21.54 -10.22 -39.19
N ILE A 409 -20.44 -9.82 -38.56
CA ILE A 409 -19.11 -9.75 -39.20
C ILE A 409 -18.66 -11.14 -39.65
N ARG A 410 -18.76 -12.17 -38.79
CA ARG A 410 -18.41 -13.55 -39.18
C ARG A 410 -19.25 -14.05 -40.36
N THR A 411 -20.54 -13.74 -40.36
CA THR A 411 -21.44 -14.11 -41.47
C THR A 411 -21.04 -13.42 -42.77
N LEU A 412 -20.67 -12.14 -42.71
CA LEU A 412 -20.18 -11.39 -43.87
C LEU A 412 -18.85 -11.95 -44.40
N LEU A 413 -17.90 -12.25 -43.51
CA LEU A 413 -16.62 -12.86 -43.88
C LEU A 413 -16.81 -14.22 -44.56
N SER A 414 -17.74 -15.06 -44.04
CA SER A 414 -18.08 -16.34 -44.68
C SER A 414 -18.63 -16.14 -46.09
N LYS A 415 -19.54 -15.17 -46.28
CA LYS A 415 -20.08 -14.84 -47.62
C LYS A 415 -19.00 -14.31 -48.57
N MET A 416 -18.07 -13.49 -48.08
CA MET A 416 -16.95 -12.99 -48.87
C MET A 416 -16.01 -14.13 -49.28
N SER A 417 -15.74 -15.10 -48.40
CA SER A 417 -14.93 -16.28 -48.73
C SER A 417 -15.54 -17.08 -49.88
N LEU A 418 -16.86 -17.37 -49.80
CA LEU A 418 -17.57 -18.06 -50.88
C LEU A 418 -17.50 -17.29 -52.20
N MET A 419 -17.62 -15.95 -52.15
CA MET A 419 -17.50 -15.12 -53.34
C MET A 419 -16.10 -15.17 -53.97
N VAL A 420 -15.05 -15.23 -53.15
CA VAL A 420 -13.66 -15.39 -53.62
C VAL A 420 -13.46 -16.77 -54.26
N GLU A 421 -14.01 -17.83 -53.67
CA GLU A 421 -13.96 -19.18 -54.24
C GLU A 421 -14.69 -19.23 -55.60
N ASP A 422 -15.86 -18.61 -55.72
CA ASP A 422 -16.60 -18.50 -56.98
C ASP A 422 -15.80 -17.72 -58.03
N GLN A 423 -15.15 -16.61 -57.64
CA GLN A 423 -14.27 -15.86 -58.53
C GLN A 423 -13.07 -16.70 -59.02
N GLN A 424 -12.45 -17.49 -58.14
CA GLN A 424 -11.36 -18.39 -58.52
C GLN A 424 -11.83 -19.47 -59.49
N ARG A 425 -13.02 -20.05 -59.28
CA ARG A 425 -13.62 -21.02 -60.21
C ARG A 425 -13.91 -20.40 -61.57
N MET A 426 -14.48 -19.19 -61.61
CA MET A 426 -14.74 -18.48 -62.87
C MET A 426 -13.43 -18.20 -63.62
N SER A 427 -12.39 -17.74 -62.92
CA SER A 427 -11.07 -17.48 -63.52
C SER A 427 -10.44 -18.77 -64.07
N SER A 428 -10.51 -19.89 -63.35
CA SER A 428 -10.01 -21.17 -63.84
C SER A 428 -10.76 -21.67 -65.08
N ASN A 429 -12.09 -21.49 -65.12
CA ASN A 429 -12.89 -21.87 -66.28
C ASN A 429 -12.53 -21.02 -67.50
N LEU A 430 -12.33 -19.71 -67.32
CA LEU A 430 -11.89 -18.81 -68.40
C LEU A 430 -10.51 -19.23 -68.95
N ALA A 431 -9.55 -19.53 -68.07
CA ALA A 431 -8.23 -19.99 -68.50
C ALA A 431 -8.29 -21.32 -69.29
N SER A 432 -9.19 -22.24 -68.93
CA SER A 432 -9.43 -23.47 -69.71
C SER A 432 -9.98 -23.16 -71.10
N ILE A 433 -10.96 -22.26 -71.18
CA ILE A 433 -11.58 -21.85 -72.44
C ILE A 433 -10.54 -21.19 -73.36
N GLU A 434 -9.70 -20.31 -72.83
CA GLU A 434 -8.60 -19.67 -73.57
C GLU A 434 -7.63 -20.70 -74.15
N LYS A 435 -7.25 -21.70 -73.35
CA LYS A 435 -6.39 -22.80 -73.81
C LYS A 435 -7.03 -23.61 -74.94
N ASP A 436 -8.31 -23.92 -74.84
CA ASP A 436 -9.04 -24.65 -75.87
C ASP A 436 -9.13 -23.85 -77.18
N PHE A 437 -9.34 -22.53 -77.10
CA PHE A 437 -9.31 -21.64 -78.25
C PHE A 437 -7.93 -21.55 -78.90
N ALA A 438 -6.86 -21.43 -78.11
CA ALA A 438 -5.48 -21.44 -78.59
C ALA A 438 -5.16 -22.76 -79.32
N GLY A 439 -5.48 -23.91 -78.70
CA GLY A 439 -5.28 -25.22 -79.33
C GLY A 439 -6.07 -25.40 -80.64
N ALA A 440 -7.30 -24.89 -80.71
CA ALA A 440 -8.10 -24.90 -81.93
C ALA A 440 -7.55 -23.95 -83.01
N ALA A 441 -6.94 -22.83 -82.63
CA ALA A 441 -6.24 -21.93 -83.55
C ALA A 441 -4.97 -22.60 -84.12
N ASP A 442 -4.17 -23.23 -83.27
CA ASP A 442 -2.96 -23.97 -83.67
C ASP A 442 -3.27 -25.17 -84.58
N ALA A 443 -4.35 -25.90 -84.29
CA ALA A 443 -4.81 -26.99 -85.15
C ALA A 443 -5.21 -26.47 -86.54
N ARG A 444 -5.92 -25.34 -86.62
CA ARG A 444 -6.26 -24.69 -87.89
C ARG A 444 -5.01 -24.23 -88.64
N ARG A 445 -4.02 -23.65 -87.95
CA ARG A 445 -2.73 -23.24 -88.52
C ARG A 445 -1.98 -24.43 -89.14
N ARG A 446 -1.86 -25.53 -88.40
CA ARG A 446 -1.19 -26.75 -88.89
C ARG A 446 -1.90 -27.35 -90.11
N ASN A 447 -3.23 -27.44 -90.08
CA ASN A 447 -3.99 -27.94 -91.23
C ASN A 447 -3.79 -27.07 -92.47
N LEU A 448 -3.76 -25.75 -92.31
CA LEU A 448 -3.52 -24.84 -93.43
C LEU A 448 -2.09 -25.00 -94.00
N HIS A 449 -1.07 -25.14 -93.14
CA HIS A 449 0.29 -25.41 -93.58
C HIS A 449 0.41 -26.73 -94.34
N ALA A 450 -0.22 -27.80 -93.85
CA ALA A 450 -0.21 -29.10 -94.53
C ALA A 450 -0.85 -29.02 -95.93
N LEU A 451 -1.98 -28.33 -96.06
CA LEU A 451 -2.64 -28.13 -97.36
C LEU A 451 -1.76 -27.34 -98.34
N LEU A 452 -1.04 -26.32 -97.86
CA LEU A 452 -0.11 -25.54 -98.69
C LEU A 452 1.10 -26.37 -99.13
N GLU A 453 1.63 -27.22 -98.25
CA GLU A 453 2.72 -28.16 -98.59
C GLU A 453 2.29 -29.17 -99.64
N ASP A 454 1.09 -29.76 -99.50
CA ASP A 454 0.52 -30.68 -100.48
C ASP A 454 0.33 -30.00 -101.85
N GLU A 455 -0.20 -28.77 -101.88
CA GLU A 455 -0.37 -28.01 -103.12
C GLU A 455 0.98 -27.68 -103.80
N MET A 456 1.99 -27.32 -103.01
CA MET A 456 3.35 -27.09 -103.52
C MET A 456 3.97 -28.37 -104.08
N GLN A 457 3.74 -29.52 -103.44
CA GLN A 457 4.22 -30.81 -103.89
C GLN A 457 3.54 -31.24 -105.19
N GLU A 458 2.22 -31.09 -105.31
CA GLU A 458 1.49 -31.31 -106.56
C GLU A 458 2.01 -30.40 -107.69
N ALA A 459 2.26 -29.11 -107.40
CA ALA A 459 2.77 -28.17 -108.38
C ALA A 459 4.17 -28.58 -108.89
N LYS A 460 5.01 -29.10 -107.99
CA LYS A 460 6.34 -29.63 -108.32
C LYS A 460 6.24 -30.88 -109.20
N GLU A 461 5.39 -31.83 -108.85
CA GLU A 461 5.16 -33.05 -109.64
C GLU A 461 4.60 -32.73 -111.04
N ARG A 462 3.70 -31.76 -111.16
CA ARG A 462 3.22 -31.26 -112.47
C ARG A 462 4.33 -30.62 -113.30
N ALA A 463 5.24 -29.87 -112.68
CA ALA A 463 6.39 -29.28 -113.36
C ALA A 463 7.39 -30.35 -113.83
N GLU A 464 7.63 -31.38 -113.03
CA GLU A 464 8.49 -32.52 -113.38
C GLU A 464 7.89 -33.36 -114.51
N LEU A 465 6.58 -33.63 -114.50
CA LEU A 465 5.88 -34.32 -115.60
C LEU A 465 5.95 -33.53 -116.92
N SER A 466 5.88 -32.20 -116.87
CA SER A 466 6.06 -31.32 -118.03
C SER A 466 7.46 -31.43 -118.65
N LEU A 467 8.49 -31.61 -117.82
CA LEU A 467 9.88 -31.83 -118.24
C LEU A 467 10.10 -33.21 -118.88
N VAL A 468 9.36 -34.24 -118.46
CA VAL A 468 9.52 -35.63 -118.95
C VAL A 468 8.84 -35.86 -120.31
N TYR A 469 7.70 -35.23 -120.58
CA TYR A 469 6.95 -35.44 -121.84
C TYR A 469 7.20 -34.40 -122.94
N GLY A 470 8.04 -33.39 -122.69
CA GLY A 470 8.31 -32.29 -123.62
C GLY A 470 9.59 -32.47 -124.47
N LYS A 471 9.64 -33.43 -125.41
CA LYS A 471 10.63 -33.40 -126.50
C LYS A 471 9.94 -33.24 -127.85
N ASN A 472 9.80 -31.98 -128.30
CA ASN A 472 10.09 -31.53 -129.67
C ASN A 472 9.69 -30.05 -129.89
N ARG A 473 10.68 -29.14 -129.74
CA ARG A 473 11.08 -28.06 -130.68
C ARG A 473 11.69 -26.84 -129.93
N THR A 474 12.78 -26.37 -130.52
CA THR A 474 13.72 -25.28 -130.17
C THR A 474 13.23 -23.90 -130.67
N PRO A 475 13.99 -22.77 -130.54
CA PRO A 475 14.71 -22.21 -129.38
C PRO A 475 14.57 -20.67 -129.33
N TYR A 476 13.61 -20.05 -128.64
CA TYR A 476 13.66 -18.60 -128.32
C TYR A 476 12.65 -18.29 -127.21
N GLY A 477 13.08 -17.54 -126.18
CA GLY A 477 12.18 -16.98 -125.19
C GLY A 477 12.65 -17.23 -123.76
N ALA A 478 13.19 -16.19 -123.14
CA ALA A 478 13.33 -16.11 -121.69
C ALA A 478 12.02 -16.52 -120.97
N PRO A 479 12.06 -16.99 -119.71
CA PRO A 479 10.86 -17.38 -118.98
C PRO A 479 9.85 -16.26 -119.05
N SER A 480 8.65 -16.54 -119.56
CA SER A 480 7.60 -15.54 -119.75
C SER A 480 7.43 -14.71 -118.47
N PRO A 481 7.41 -13.36 -118.56
CA PRO A 481 7.22 -12.48 -117.41
C PRO A 481 5.94 -12.83 -116.62
N THR A 482 4.99 -13.54 -117.23
CA THR A 482 3.75 -14.01 -116.61
C THR A 482 3.95 -15.11 -115.55
N VAL A 483 4.92 -16.02 -115.71
CA VAL A 483 5.18 -17.09 -114.72
C VAL A 483 6.02 -16.57 -113.55
N ARG A 484 6.99 -15.69 -113.84
CA ARG A 484 7.80 -15.05 -112.79
C ARG A 484 7.00 -14.00 -112.01
N ALA A 485 6.08 -13.28 -112.67
CA ALA A 485 5.10 -12.43 -112.01
C ALA A 485 4.08 -13.24 -111.21
N GLY A 486 3.59 -14.37 -111.74
CA GLY A 486 2.71 -15.29 -111.02
C GLY A 486 3.36 -15.85 -109.74
N MET A 487 4.62 -16.31 -109.82
CA MET A 487 5.35 -16.77 -108.64
C MET A 487 5.66 -15.64 -107.65
N LYS A 488 5.98 -14.43 -108.11
CA LYS A 488 6.13 -13.25 -107.21
C LYS A 488 4.82 -12.87 -106.53
N GLN A 489 3.71 -12.87 -107.27
CA GLN A 489 2.39 -12.55 -106.75
C GLN A 489 1.94 -13.62 -105.73
N GLN A 490 2.22 -14.90 -106.00
CA GLN A 490 1.92 -15.99 -105.08
C GLN A 490 2.82 -15.96 -103.84
N GLN A 491 4.09 -15.55 -103.98
CA GLN A 491 5.00 -15.30 -102.87
C GLN A 491 4.58 -14.09 -102.01
N GLU A 492 4.10 -13.00 -102.63
CA GLU A 492 3.54 -11.84 -101.95
C GLU A 492 2.23 -12.17 -101.21
N ILE A 493 1.38 -13.02 -101.81
CA ILE A 493 0.16 -13.53 -101.15
C ILE A 493 0.54 -14.42 -99.96
N MET A 494 1.51 -15.33 -100.09
CA MET A 494 1.98 -16.14 -98.96
C MET A 494 2.60 -15.30 -97.85
N GLN A 495 3.38 -14.27 -98.18
CA GLN A 495 3.94 -13.34 -97.19
C GLN A 495 2.86 -12.49 -96.52
N SER A 496 1.83 -12.08 -97.25
CA SER A 496 0.65 -11.40 -96.70
C SER A 496 -0.16 -12.32 -95.78
N CYS A 497 -0.34 -13.60 -96.14
CA CYS A 497 -1.03 -14.57 -95.29
C CYS A 497 -0.22 -14.88 -94.02
N ALA A 498 1.11 -14.98 -94.12
CA ALA A 498 2.00 -15.13 -92.96
C ALA A 498 1.93 -13.89 -92.03
N ALA A 499 1.93 -12.68 -92.58
CA ALA A 499 1.80 -11.45 -91.78
C ALA A 499 0.44 -11.32 -91.09
N VAL A 500 -0.64 -11.81 -91.69
CA VAL A 500 -1.97 -11.84 -91.06
C VAL A 500 -2.01 -12.88 -89.93
N LEU A 501 -1.31 -14.02 -90.07
CA LEU A 501 -1.19 -15.02 -89.01
C LEU A 501 -0.33 -14.53 -87.84
N ASP A 502 0.78 -13.82 -88.10
CA ASP A 502 1.60 -13.16 -87.06
C ASP A 502 0.83 -12.02 -86.35
N ALA A 503 -0.02 -11.28 -87.07
CA ALA A 503 -0.88 -10.26 -86.48
C ALA A 503 -2.02 -10.86 -85.61
N CYS A 504 -2.38 -12.13 -85.83
CA CYS A 504 -3.28 -12.87 -84.94
C CYS A 504 -2.59 -13.37 -83.66
N ASP A 505 -1.27 -13.60 -83.67
CA ASP A 505 -0.47 -13.93 -82.47
C ASP A 505 -0.25 -12.71 -81.56
N TYR A 506 -0.35 -11.48 -82.10
CA TYR A 506 -0.19 -10.24 -81.31
C TYR A 506 -1.41 -9.87 -80.43
N ARG A 507 -2.38 -10.79 -80.24
CA ARG A 507 -3.49 -10.63 -79.29
C ARG A 507 -3.22 -11.22 -77.90
N ASP A 508 -1.98 -11.60 -77.60
CA ASP A 508 -1.55 -11.99 -76.25
C ASP A 508 -1.26 -10.80 -75.30
N ASP A 509 -1.36 -9.55 -75.78
CA ASP A 509 -1.23 -8.34 -74.95
C ASP A 509 -2.58 -7.83 -74.39
N ILE A 510 -3.37 -8.72 -73.78
CA ILE A 510 -4.27 -8.26 -72.70
C ILE A 510 -3.42 -8.15 -71.46
N GLN A 511 -3.00 -6.92 -71.14
CA GLN A 511 -2.32 -6.57 -69.91
C GLN A 511 -3.03 -7.23 -68.71
N ILE A 512 -2.43 -8.28 -68.16
CA ILE A 512 -2.61 -8.67 -66.78
C ILE A 512 -2.06 -7.49 -65.98
N LEU A 513 -2.97 -6.61 -65.53
CA LEU A 513 -2.66 -5.60 -64.53
C LEU A 513 -2.01 -6.31 -63.33
N PRO A 514 -0.84 -5.86 -62.85
CA PRO A 514 -0.27 -6.39 -61.64
C PRO A 514 -1.25 -6.18 -60.49
N ASN A 515 -1.45 -7.24 -59.70
CA ASN A 515 -2.01 -7.18 -58.36
C ASN A 515 -1.19 -6.21 -57.49
N THR A 516 -1.52 -4.92 -57.55
CA THR A 516 -1.07 -3.92 -56.59
C THR A 516 -2.22 -3.00 -56.23
N LEU A 517 -3.16 -3.52 -55.44
CA LEU A 517 -3.96 -2.68 -54.54
C LEU A 517 -3.30 -2.73 -53.17
N VAL A 518 -2.40 -1.77 -53.04
CA VAL A 518 -1.81 -1.23 -51.82
C VAL A 518 -2.89 -1.02 -50.76
N ARG A 519 -2.56 -1.39 -49.52
CA ARG A 519 -3.25 -1.01 -48.28
C ARG A 519 -3.78 0.41 -48.36
N ALA A 520 -5.10 0.59 -48.30
CA ALA A 520 -5.72 1.88 -48.06
C ALA A 520 -5.85 2.09 -46.55
N ASP A 521 -5.19 3.14 -46.04
CA ASP A 521 -5.40 3.73 -44.73
C ASP A 521 -6.88 4.17 -44.53
N PRO A 522 -7.47 3.97 -43.34
CA PRO A 522 -8.88 4.30 -43.10
C PRO A 522 -9.20 5.78 -42.83
N VAL A 523 -8.28 6.74 -43.02
CA VAL A 523 -8.44 8.11 -42.49
C VAL A 523 -8.78 9.20 -43.55
N ARG A 524 -9.09 8.85 -44.80
CA ARG A 524 -9.31 9.87 -45.86
C ARG A 524 -10.61 9.82 -46.66
N MET A 525 -11.67 9.19 -46.15
CA MET A 525 -13.01 9.17 -46.79
C MET A 525 -14.10 9.84 -45.95
N SER A 526 -13.86 11.06 -45.45
CA SER A 526 -14.88 11.87 -44.76
C SER A 526 -15.15 13.25 -45.39
N SER A 527 -14.64 13.56 -46.59
CA SER A 527 -14.73 14.93 -47.13
C SER A 527 -15.33 15.10 -48.53
N LEU A 528 -16.01 14.11 -49.12
CA LEU A 528 -16.52 14.23 -50.50
C LEU A 528 -17.99 13.83 -50.72
N LEU A 529 -18.87 14.08 -49.76
CA LEU A 529 -20.33 14.02 -49.99
C LEU A 529 -21.05 15.21 -49.36
N TYR A 530 -20.80 16.41 -49.88
CA TYR A 530 -21.78 17.50 -49.80
C TYR A 530 -21.57 18.49 -50.95
N SER A 531 -22.36 18.35 -52.02
CA SER A 531 -22.77 19.50 -52.84
C SER A 531 -24.15 19.22 -53.44
N PRO A 532 -25.12 20.14 -53.26
CA PRO A 532 -26.50 19.95 -53.70
C PRO A 532 -26.64 20.34 -55.17
N ARG A 533 -27.53 19.66 -55.91
CA ARG A 533 -28.10 20.21 -57.15
C ARG A 533 -29.60 20.00 -57.23
N SER A 534 -30.26 21.16 -57.11
CA SER A 534 -31.45 21.60 -57.82
C SER A 534 -31.81 20.83 -59.10
N SER A 535 -33.08 20.41 -59.16
CA SER A 535 -34.05 20.76 -60.20
C SER A 535 -35.42 20.30 -59.76
#